data_AF-A0A257J0M2-F1
#
_entry.id   AF-A0A257J0M2-F1
#
_cell.length_a   1.000
_cell.length_b   1.000
_cell.length_c   1.000
_cell.angle_alpha   90.00
_cell.angle_beta   90.00
_cell.angle_gamma   90.00
#
_symmetry.space_group_name_H-M   'P 1'
#
loop_
_entity.id
_entity.type
_entity.pdbx_description
1 polymer ?
#
loop_
_entity_poly.entity_id
_entity_poly.type
_entity_poly.pdbx_seq_one_letter_code
_entity_poly.pdbx_strand_id
1 'polypeptide(L)'
;MPPLSKSKIDRAGRLIAANGELTEELIELEEAFDQYRAAHLDPLSRTTLELQAWLQDYGGKYYIAQRLKRKPQIVRKLRRLSGRLTQLQDIGGNRIIVDRNADVDRLIDFISSHIQNGSTISLKRVTDYRERGRDETGYRGAHLILSRDGYTIELQLRSRIQHYWAESIERSSVIYGYHLKEQEGDIRVISYFKSLSDIFYEIESGRNPDERRKINLDMEREEAQEIIYASDRHRIFDSYVNEDVVRTLKSVKSGGGGLENWIIVFNWNTGAFVTWDAVGRNADEANRKYVEYERQFPAEQNFEVVMIGSSDIATVRQTHSHYFGIEKFENILENFDQSIAGLKSRMDIDVGSRQILSLLKRKKYWGTKSISIDTLRNHFARGVVTFDSSLQTLRELELISVEGAQGPVSLSLKRKAEIEAYL
;
A
#
# COMPACT_ATOMS: atom_id res chain seq x y z
N MET A 1 -22.31 -4.73 -22.16
CA MET A 1 -21.65 -5.00 -23.46
C MET A 1 -21.54 -6.51 -23.67
N PRO A 2 -21.55 -7.00 -24.93
CA PRO A 2 -21.39 -8.44 -25.20
C PRO A 2 -20.01 -8.95 -24.73
N PRO A 3 -19.91 -10.23 -24.34
CA PRO A 3 -18.65 -10.82 -23.89
C PRO A 3 -17.62 -10.88 -25.03
N LEU A 4 -16.40 -10.45 -24.76
CA LEU A 4 -15.30 -10.47 -25.71
C LEU A 4 -14.74 -11.89 -25.90
N SER A 5 -14.34 -12.22 -27.13
CA SER A 5 -13.65 -13.49 -27.40
C SER A 5 -12.22 -13.47 -26.84
N LYS A 6 -11.73 -14.62 -26.35
CA LYS A 6 -10.34 -14.75 -25.86
C LYS A 6 -9.32 -14.33 -26.92
N SER A 7 -9.58 -14.65 -28.19
CA SER A 7 -8.71 -14.23 -29.30
C SER A 7 -8.64 -12.71 -29.46
N LYS A 8 -9.77 -11.99 -29.31
CA LYS A 8 -9.78 -10.52 -29.38
C LYS A 8 -9.01 -9.92 -28.19
N ILE A 9 -9.21 -10.45 -26.99
CA ILE A 9 -8.51 -10.02 -25.77
C ILE A 9 -7.00 -10.22 -25.90
N ASP A 10 -6.56 -11.41 -26.33
CA ASP A 10 -5.14 -11.71 -26.49
C ASP A 10 -4.48 -10.91 -27.62
N ARG A 11 -5.22 -10.63 -28.71
CA ARG A 11 -4.77 -9.73 -29.78
C ARG A 11 -4.59 -8.30 -29.24
N ALA A 12 -5.54 -7.81 -28.46
CA ALA A 12 -5.47 -6.50 -27.83
C ALA A 12 -4.24 -6.37 -26.92
N GLY A 13 -4.04 -7.32 -26.01
CA GLY A 13 -2.87 -7.33 -25.13
C GLY A 13 -1.54 -7.33 -25.89
N ARG A 14 -1.43 -8.11 -26.97
CA ARG A 14 -0.21 -8.18 -27.80
C ARG A 14 0.08 -6.87 -28.52
N LEU A 15 -0.91 -6.27 -29.19
CA LEU A 15 -0.71 -5.08 -30.00
C LEU A 15 -0.46 -3.82 -29.16
N ILE A 16 -1.19 -3.65 -28.05
CA ILE A 16 -0.94 -2.56 -27.10
C ILE A 16 0.47 -2.71 -26.48
N ALA A 17 0.90 -3.95 -26.20
CA ALA A 17 2.27 -4.20 -25.74
C ALA A 17 3.34 -3.90 -26.81
N ALA A 18 3.04 -4.02 -28.10
CA ALA A 18 3.99 -3.76 -29.18
C ALA A 18 4.22 -2.27 -29.48
N ASN A 19 3.40 -1.35 -28.94
CA ASN A 19 3.50 0.10 -29.14
C ASN A 19 3.46 0.50 -30.64
N GLY A 20 2.49 -0.05 -31.37
CA GLY A 20 2.28 0.23 -32.79
C GLY A 20 1.70 1.63 -33.08
N GLU A 21 1.64 1.98 -34.36
CA GLU A 21 1.05 3.24 -34.82
C GLU A 21 -0.45 3.34 -34.47
N LEU A 22 -0.91 4.58 -34.24
CA LEU A 22 -2.32 4.85 -33.97
C LEU A 22 -3.15 4.55 -35.21
N THR A 23 -3.96 3.50 -35.12
CA THR A 23 -4.87 3.02 -36.17
C THR A 23 -6.27 2.82 -35.58
N GLU A 24 -7.30 2.80 -36.42
CA GLU A 24 -8.67 2.48 -35.99
C GLU A 24 -8.73 1.08 -35.32
N GLU A 25 -7.96 0.12 -35.83
CA GLU A 25 -7.81 -1.20 -35.21
C GLU A 25 -7.23 -1.10 -33.78
N LEU A 26 -6.22 -0.25 -33.57
CA LEU A 26 -5.62 -0.08 -32.24
C LEU A 26 -6.64 0.51 -31.25
N ILE A 27 -7.48 1.46 -31.69
CA ILE A 27 -8.55 2.05 -30.86
C ILE A 27 -9.55 0.97 -30.43
N GLU A 28 -10.05 0.17 -31.36
CA GLU A 28 -10.99 -0.93 -31.04
C GLU A 28 -10.39 -1.96 -30.07
N LEU A 29 -9.08 -2.22 -30.19
CA LEU A 29 -8.38 -3.15 -29.32
C LEU A 29 -8.09 -2.56 -27.94
N GLU A 30 -7.84 -1.25 -27.83
CA GLU A 30 -7.77 -0.55 -26.56
C GLU A 30 -9.10 -0.62 -25.81
N GLU A 31 -10.22 -0.42 -26.49
CA GLU A 31 -11.55 -0.59 -25.90
C GLU A 31 -11.77 -2.03 -25.42
N ALA A 32 -11.37 -3.03 -26.21
CA ALA A 32 -11.46 -4.43 -25.82
C ALA A 32 -10.58 -4.75 -24.61
N PHE A 33 -9.39 -4.17 -24.53
CA PHE A 33 -8.50 -4.30 -23.38
C PHE A 33 -9.14 -3.70 -22.13
N ASP A 34 -9.66 -2.48 -22.22
CA ASP A 34 -10.28 -1.79 -21.09
C ASP A 34 -11.54 -2.51 -20.63
N GLN A 35 -12.38 -2.99 -21.54
CA GLN A 35 -13.55 -3.79 -21.21
C GLN A 35 -13.15 -5.10 -20.51
N TYR A 36 -12.09 -5.79 -20.97
CA TYR A 36 -11.62 -7.01 -20.31
C TYR A 36 -11.09 -6.74 -18.90
N ARG A 37 -10.31 -5.67 -18.73
CA ARG A 37 -9.81 -5.26 -17.41
C ARG A 37 -10.97 -4.87 -16.48
N ALA A 38 -11.92 -4.07 -16.96
CA ALA A 38 -13.11 -3.64 -16.23
C ALA A 38 -13.95 -4.81 -15.72
N ALA A 39 -14.08 -5.86 -16.54
CA ALA A 39 -14.86 -7.04 -16.20
C ALA A 39 -14.34 -7.80 -14.96
N HIS A 40 -13.11 -7.53 -14.50
CA HIS A 40 -12.59 -8.09 -13.26
C HIS A 40 -13.07 -7.36 -11.99
N LEU A 41 -13.59 -6.13 -12.11
CA LEU A 41 -13.89 -5.28 -10.96
C LEU A 41 -15.05 -5.81 -10.09
N ASP A 42 -16.12 -6.30 -10.71
CA ASP A 42 -17.27 -6.84 -9.98
C ASP A 42 -16.94 -8.19 -9.29
N PRO A 43 -16.34 -9.20 -9.96
CA PRO A 43 -15.85 -10.42 -9.29
C PRO A 43 -14.85 -10.13 -8.17
N LEU A 44 -13.96 -9.14 -8.36
CA LEU A 44 -13.03 -8.68 -7.33
C LEU A 44 -13.77 -8.12 -6.12
N SER A 45 -14.73 -7.22 -6.34
CA SER A 45 -15.53 -6.59 -5.28
C SER A 45 -16.33 -7.60 -4.47
N ARG A 46 -16.96 -8.57 -5.12
CA ARG A 46 -17.69 -9.64 -4.43
C ARG A 46 -16.74 -10.53 -3.62
N THR A 47 -15.56 -10.84 -4.16
CA THR A 47 -14.53 -11.60 -3.45
C THR A 47 -14.05 -10.87 -2.21
N THR A 48 -13.81 -9.55 -2.31
CA THR A 48 -13.46 -8.72 -1.16
C THR A 48 -14.53 -8.76 -0.07
N LEU A 49 -15.80 -8.63 -0.44
CA LEU A 49 -16.92 -8.64 0.51
C LEU A 49 -17.08 -10.01 1.18
N GLU A 50 -16.92 -11.10 0.43
CA GLU A 50 -16.99 -12.47 0.97
C GLU A 50 -15.82 -12.76 1.92
N LEU A 51 -14.59 -12.35 1.55
CA LEU A 51 -13.43 -12.41 2.45
C LEU A 51 -13.67 -11.57 3.72
N GLN A 52 -14.22 -10.36 3.59
CA GLN A 52 -14.57 -9.51 4.73
C GLN A 52 -15.60 -10.16 5.64
N ALA A 53 -16.60 -10.84 5.08
CA ALA A 53 -17.61 -11.56 5.84
C ALA A 53 -16.97 -12.70 6.65
N TRP A 54 -16.07 -13.50 6.05
CA TRP A 54 -15.35 -14.55 6.79
C TRP A 54 -14.47 -13.96 7.88
N LEU A 55 -13.77 -12.87 7.59
CA LEU A 55 -12.84 -12.24 8.52
C LEU A 55 -13.51 -11.66 9.78
N GLN A 56 -14.85 -11.54 9.82
CA GLN A 56 -15.57 -11.17 11.05
C GLN A 56 -15.28 -12.16 12.20
N ASP A 57 -15.09 -13.43 11.87
CA ASP A 57 -14.84 -14.51 12.84
C ASP A 57 -13.34 -14.83 13.02
N TYR A 58 -12.44 -14.10 12.34
CA TYR A 58 -11.00 -14.38 12.38
C TYR A 58 -10.35 -14.06 13.75
N GLY A 59 -10.94 -13.13 14.52
CA GLY A 59 -10.49 -12.80 15.88
C GLY A 59 -9.15 -12.05 15.99
N GLY A 60 -8.57 -11.60 14.88
CA GLY A 60 -7.32 -10.83 14.83
C GLY A 60 -7.47 -9.50 14.08
N LYS A 61 -6.58 -8.53 14.35
CA LYS A 61 -6.55 -7.26 13.61
C LYS A 61 -6.03 -7.49 12.18
N TYR A 62 -6.74 -6.96 11.20
CA TYR A 62 -6.36 -7.03 9.80
C TYR A 62 -6.72 -5.73 9.07
N TYR A 63 -6.06 -5.51 7.93
CA TYR A 63 -6.46 -4.52 6.94
C TYR A 63 -6.70 -5.24 5.62
N ILE A 64 -7.80 -4.93 4.94
CA ILE A 64 -8.11 -5.49 3.63
C ILE A 64 -8.45 -4.39 2.63
N ALA A 65 -7.84 -4.48 1.46
CA ALA A 65 -8.20 -3.67 0.31
C ALA A 65 -8.13 -4.49 -0.97
N GLN A 66 -8.91 -4.09 -1.96
CA GLN A 66 -8.76 -4.55 -3.33
C GLN A 66 -8.04 -3.51 -4.17
N ARG A 67 -7.40 -3.96 -5.25
CA ARG A 67 -6.77 -3.11 -6.23
C ARG A 67 -7.01 -3.68 -7.62
N LEU A 68 -7.53 -2.86 -8.52
CA LEU A 68 -7.57 -3.19 -9.94
C LEU A 68 -6.22 -2.84 -10.57
N LYS A 69 -5.62 -3.77 -11.31
CA LYS A 69 -4.30 -3.55 -11.89
C LYS A 69 -4.36 -2.51 -13.00
N ARG A 70 -3.38 -1.62 -13.02
CA ARG A 70 -3.30 -0.49 -13.95
C ARG A 70 -2.94 -0.96 -15.36
N LYS A 71 -3.50 -0.32 -16.39
CA LYS A 71 -3.18 -0.61 -17.81
C LYS A 71 -1.67 -0.58 -18.08
N PRO A 72 -0.89 0.47 -17.68
CA PRO A 72 0.56 0.49 -17.89
C PRO A 72 1.29 -0.70 -17.27
N GLN A 73 0.89 -1.14 -16.07
CA GLN A 73 1.50 -2.30 -15.39
C GLN A 73 1.19 -3.63 -16.09
N ILE A 74 -0.03 -3.77 -16.63
CA ILE A 74 -0.40 -4.94 -17.44
C ILE A 74 0.46 -4.97 -18.71
N VAL A 75 0.55 -3.84 -19.42
CA VAL A 75 1.34 -3.70 -20.64
C VAL A 75 2.82 -4.02 -20.41
N ARG A 76 3.45 -3.44 -19.38
CA ARG A 76 4.84 -3.76 -19.01
C ARG A 76 5.04 -5.25 -18.70
N LYS A 77 4.12 -5.87 -17.96
CA LYS A 77 4.18 -7.30 -17.65
C LYS A 77 4.07 -8.17 -18.92
N LEU A 78 3.20 -7.80 -19.86
CA LEU A 78 3.08 -8.49 -21.16
C LEU A 78 4.36 -8.35 -21.99
N ARG A 79 4.98 -7.16 -22.02
CA ARG A 79 6.27 -6.94 -22.68
C ARG A 79 7.38 -7.82 -22.10
N ARG A 80 7.51 -7.87 -20.78
CA ARG A 80 8.58 -8.62 -20.08
C ARG A 80 8.42 -10.14 -20.16
N LEU A 81 7.20 -10.65 -20.02
CA LEU A 81 6.95 -12.10 -19.93
C LEU A 81 6.50 -12.74 -21.25
N SER A 82 6.26 -11.93 -22.29
CA SER A 82 5.71 -12.37 -23.59
C SER A 82 4.46 -13.27 -23.47
N GLY A 83 3.68 -13.08 -22.40
CA GLY A 83 2.49 -13.87 -22.08
C GLY A 83 1.23 -13.38 -22.80
N ARG A 84 0.14 -14.12 -22.65
CA ARG A 84 -1.20 -13.71 -23.13
C ARG A 84 -1.95 -12.94 -22.04
N LEU A 85 -2.73 -11.93 -22.44
CA LEU A 85 -3.54 -11.13 -21.51
C LEU A 85 -4.52 -12.00 -20.71
N THR A 86 -5.15 -12.97 -21.38
CA THR A 86 -6.07 -13.92 -20.71
C THR A 86 -5.41 -14.88 -19.72
N GLN A 87 -4.07 -14.96 -19.70
CA GLN A 87 -3.31 -15.79 -18.75
C GLN A 87 -2.80 -15.01 -17.54
N LEU A 88 -2.97 -13.68 -17.50
CA LEU A 88 -2.56 -12.89 -16.34
C LEU A 88 -3.49 -13.16 -15.17
N GLN A 89 -2.91 -13.58 -14.04
CA GLN A 89 -3.65 -13.96 -12.84
C GLN A 89 -3.90 -12.80 -11.87
N ASP A 90 -3.23 -11.66 -12.08
CA ASP A 90 -3.18 -10.53 -11.15
C ASP A 90 -3.84 -9.26 -11.70
N ILE A 91 -4.88 -9.39 -12.54
CA ILE A 91 -5.65 -8.23 -13.02
C ILE A 91 -6.51 -7.65 -11.90
N GLY A 92 -7.23 -8.50 -11.18
CA GLY A 92 -7.89 -8.15 -9.92
C GLY A 92 -7.10 -8.71 -8.75
N GLY A 93 -6.79 -7.88 -7.75
CA GLY A 93 -6.01 -8.32 -6.60
C GLY A 93 -6.61 -7.85 -5.28
N ASN A 94 -6.57 -8.73 -4.28
CA ASN A 94 -6.83 -8.42 -2.89
C ASN A 94 -5.52 -8.37 -2.10
N ARG A 95 -5.47 -7.54 -1.08
CA ARG A 95 -4.37 -7.51 -0.12
C ARG A 95 -4.95 -7.58 1.29
N ILE A 96 -4.49 -8.54 2.07
CA ILE A 96 -4.74 -8.59 3.51
C ILE A 96 -3.41 -8.41 4.23
N ILE A 97 -3.38 -7.47 5.17
CA ILE A 97 -2.23 -7.21 6.04
C ILE A 97 -2.62 -7.60 7.45
N VAL A 98 -1.84 -8.48 8.06
CA VAL A 98 -1.96 -8.92 9.45
C VAL A 98 -0.72 -8.54 10.23
N ASP A 99 -0.76 -8.65 11.55
CA ASP A 99 0.30 -8.13 12.42
C ASP A 99 1.64 -8.84 12.20
N ARG A 100 1.67 -10.17 12.38
CA ARG A 100 2.90 -10.97 12.38
C ARG A 100 2.89 -12.05 11.31
N ASN A 101 4.06 -12.59 11.00
CA ASN A 101 4.19 -13.68 10.03
C ASN A 101 3.37 -14.93 10.39
N ALA A 102 3.30 -15.28 11.68
CA ALA A 102 2.48 -16.41 12.15
C ALA A 102 0.97 -16.18 11.91
N ASP A 103 0.52 -14.93 11.87
CA ASP A 103 -0.88 -14.60 11.56
C ASP A 103 -1.17 -14.79 10.07
N VAL A 104 -0.15 -14.71 9.20
CA VAL A 104 -0.31 -15.06 7.78
C VAL A 104 -0.58 -16.56 7.64
N ASP A 105 0.12 -17.42 8.38
CA ASP A 105 -0.12 -18.88 8.37
C ASP A 105 -1.55 -19.20 8.79
N ARG A 106 -1.98 -18.64 9.95
CA ARG A 106 -3.36 -18.79 10.43
C ARG A 106 -4.39 -18.33 9.40
N LEU A 107 -4.11 -17.24 8.70
CA LEU A 107 -5.02 -16.71 7.69
C LEU A 107 -5.08 -17.58 6.43
N ILE A 108 -3.97 -18.18 6.00
CA ILE A 108 -3.96 -19.16 4.90
C ILE A 108 -4.86 -20.34 5.25
N ASP A 109 -4.71 -20.91 6.44
CA ASP A 109 -5.50 -22.05 6.90
C ASP A 109 -6.98 -21.69 7.04
N PHE A 110 -7.26 -20.51 7.62
CA PHE A 110 -8.62 -19.99 7.79
C PHE A 110 -9.34 -19.85 6.44
N ILE A 111 -8.72 -19.17 5.47
CA ILE A 111 -9.30 -18.95 4.13
C ILE A 111 -9.47 -20.29 3.41
N SER A 112 -8.47 -21.17 3.47
CA SER A 112 -8.52 -22.47 2.82
C SER A 112 -9.66 -23.34 3.37
N SER A 113 -9.89 -23.28 4.68
CA SER A 113 -10.99 -24.00 5.35
C SER A 113 -12.37 -23.48 4.91
N HIS A 114 -12.55 -22.16 4.83
CA HIS A 114 -13.79 -21.56 4.32
C HIS A 114 -14.07 -21.96 2.87
N ILE A 115 -13.04 -22.03 2.03
CA ILE A 115 -13.19 -22.46 0.63
C ILE A 115 -13.63 -23.93 0.55
N GLN A 116 -13.08 -24.80 1.40
CA GLN A 116 -13.44 -26.23 1.44
C GLN A 116 -14.87 -26.47 1.93
N ASN A 117 -15.41 -25.60 2.80
CA ASN A 117 -16.75 -25.72 3.38
C ASN A 117 -17.89 -25.22 2.46
N GLY A 118 -17.60 -24.96 1.18
CA GLY A 118 -18.61 -24.58 0.18
C GLY A 118 -18.72 -23.07 -0.01
N SER A 119 -17.72 -22.48 -0.66
CA SER A 119 -17.74 -21.06 -1.06
C SER A 119 -17.96 -20.86 -2.56
N THR A 120 -18.31 -19.64 -2.98
CA THR A 120 -18.34 -19.28 -4.41
C THR A 120 -16.95 -19.06 -5.00
N ILE A 121 -15.93 -19.02 -4.13
CA ILE A 121 -14.52 -18.89 -4.45
C ILE A 121 -13.90 -20.30 -4.54
N SER A 122 -12.94 -20.48 -5.44
CA SER A 122 -12.11 -21.69 -5.48
C SER A 122 -10.63 -21.33 -5.40
N LEU A 123 -9.86 -22.10 -4.64
CA LEU A 123 -8.41 -21.95 -4.55
C LEU A 123 -7.73 -22.73 -5.68
N LYS A 124 -6.97 -22.04 -6.55
CA LYS A 124 -6.25 -22.65 -7.67
C LYS A 124 -4.80 -22.97 -7.34
N ARG A 125 -4.13 -22.07 -6.63
CA ARG A 125 -2.70 -22.20 -6.29
C ARG A 125 -2.34 -21.36 -5.09
N VAL A 126 -1.45 -21.86 -4.26
CA VAL A 126 -0.76 -21.09 -3.21
C VAL A 126 0.70 -20.99 -3.60
N THR A 127 1.31 -19.83 -3.42
CA THR A 127 2.74 -19.64 -3.60
C THR A 127 3.26 -18.76 -2.49
N ASP A 128 4.17 -19.32 -1.70
CA ASP A 128 4.71 -18.66 -0.53
C ASP A 128 6.13 -18.18 -0.80
N TYR A 129 6.31 -16.86 -0.81
CA TYR A 129 7.63 -16.23 -0.98
C TYR A 129 8.26 -15.87 0.38
N ARG A 130 7.61 -16.12 1.51
CA ARG A 130 8.05 -15.58 2.81
C ARG A 130 9.32 -16.20 3.35
N GLU A 131 9.61 -17.46 3.02
CA GLU A 131 10.80 -18.16 3.53
C GLU A 131 12.09 -17.69 2.84
N ARG A 132 12.09 -17.64 1.50
CA ARG A 132 13.29 -17.30 0.71
C ARG A 132 13.33 -15.87 0.19
N GLY A 133 12.18 -15.20 0.13
CA GLY A 133 12.02 -14.02 -0.70
C GLY A 133 12.04 -14.37 -2.20
N ARG A 134 11.74 -13.40 -3.06
CA ARG A 134 12.04 -13.51 -4.50
C ARG A 134 13.52 -13.28 -4.73
N ASP A 135 14.14 -14.14 -5.54
CA ASP A 135 15.59 -14.15 -5.76
C ASP A 135 16.12 -12.79 -6.25
N GLU A 136 15.33 -12.07 -7.05
CA GLU A 136 15.79 -10.87 -7.74
C GLU A 136 15.58 -9.59 -6.93
N THR A 137 14.59 -9.55 -6.04
CA THR A 137 14.19 -8.32 -5.33
C THR A 137 14.17 -8.45 -3.82
N GLY A 138 14.10 -9.66 -3.27
CA GLY A 138 13.83 -9.89 -1.85
C GLY A 138 12.35 -9.81 -1.48
N TYR A 139 11.41 -9.66 -2.42
CA TYR A 139 9.98 -9.57 -2.08
C TYR A 139 9.46 -10.79 -1.30
N ARG A 140 8.76 -10.57 -0.18
CA ARG A 140 8.14 -11.59 0.68
C ARG A 140 6.62 -11.41 0.80
N GLY A 141 5.91 -12.52 0.95
CA GLY A 141 4.45 -12.59 1.11
C GLY A 141 3.87 -13.88 0.55
N ALA A 142 2.67 -14.27 0.98
CA ALA A 142 1.97 -15.45 0.46
C ALA A 142 0.91 -15.04 -0.56
N HIS A 143 0.89 -15.70 -1.71
CA HIS A 143 -0.02 -15.41 -2.83
C HIS A 143 -0.97 -16.58 -3.03
N LEU A 144 -2.26 -16.33 -2.88
CA LEU A 144 -3.33 -17.27 -3.15
C LEU A 144 -4.00 -16.86 -4.46
N ILE A 145 -3.95 -17.74 -5.46
CA ILE A 145 -4.65 -17.55 -6.73
C ILE A 145 -6.04 -18.12 -6.57
N LEU A 146 -7.01 -17.24 -6.47
CA LEU A 146 -8.43 -17.54 -6.32
C LEU A 146 -9.12 -17.49 -7.68
N SER A 147 -10.22 -18.22 -7.82
CA SER A 147 -11.10 -18.12 -8.98
C SER A 147 -12.56 -17.97 -8.57
N ARG A 148 -13.23 -17.02 -9.22
CA ARG A 148 -14.65 -16.70 -9.05
C ARG A 148 -15.25 -16.35 -10.40
N ASP A 149 -16.40 -16.92 -10.73
CA ASP A 149 -17.16 -16.59 -11.95
C ASP A 149 -16.33 -16.65 -13.26
N GLY A 150 -15.33 -17.52 -13.32
CA GLY A 150 -14.41 -17.64 -14.47
C GLY A 150 -13.26 -16.62 -14.50
N TYR A 151 -13.20 -15.70 -13.53
CA TYR A 151 -12.11 -14.75 -13.35
C TYR A 151 -11.08 -15.27 -12.34
N THR A 152 -9.83 -14.85 -12.51
CA THR A 152 -8.75 -15.11 -11.56
C THR A 152 -8.51 -13.86 -10.71
N ILE A 153 -8.36 -14.05 -9.40
CA ILE A 153 -8.13 -12.99 -8.43
C ILE A 153 -6.93 -13.39 -7.58
N GLU A 154 -5.93 -12.52 -7.50
CA GLU A 154 -4.76 -12.74 -6.66
C GLU A 154 -4.98 -12.17 -5.26
N LEU A 155 -5.00 -13.02 -4.24
CA LEU A 155 -4.99 -12.60 -2.84
C LEU A 155 -3.56 -12.61 -2.29
N GLN A 156 -3.08 -11.43 -1.91
CA GLN A 156 -1.77 -11.23 -1.30
C GLN A 156 -1.92 -11.12 0.22
N LEU A 157 -1.31 -12.04 0.95
CA LEU A 157 -1.24 -12.02 2.40
C LEU A 157 0.16 -11.56 2.83
N ARG A 158 0.21 -10.59 3.74
CA ARG A 158 1.46 -10.02 4.24
C ARG A 158 1.36 -9.75 5.74
N SER A 159 2.46 -9.93 6.45
CA SER A 159 2.63 -9.30 7.75
C SER A 159 2.85 -7.78 7.61
N ARG A 160 2.86 -7.05 8.72
CA ARG A 160 3.19 -5.62 8.72
C ARG A 160 4.61 -5.35 8.22
N ILE A 161 5.58 -6.17 8.62
CA ILE A 161 6.99 -6.03 8.21
C ILE A 161 7.15 -6.29 6.70
N GLN A 162 6.50 -7.33 6.17
CA GLN A 162 6.52 -7.63 4.73
C GLN A 162 5.85 -6.53 3.91
N HIS A 163 4.74 -5.98 4.43
CA HIS A 163 4.06 -4.86 3.79
C HIS A 163 4.90 -3.58 3.83
N TYR A 164 5.55 -3.31 4.97
CA TYR A 164 6.47 -2.18 5.14
C TYR A 164 7.56 -2.19 4.07
N TRP A 165 8.28 -3.30 3.96
CA TRP A 165 9.31 -3.49 2.93
C TRP A 165 8.76 -3.23 1.52
N ALA A 166 7.58 -3.80 1.23
CA ALA A 166 6.96 -3.67 -0.08
C ALA A 166 6.55 -2.22 -0.39
N GLU A 167 6.18 -1.41 0.60
CA GLU A 167 5.89 0.01 0.40
C GLU A 167 7.18 0.85 0.32
N SER A 168 8.21 0.51 1.09
CA SER A 168 9.49 1.21 1.08
C SER A 168 10.17 1.15 -0.29
N ILE A 169 10.26 -0.04 -0.90
CA ILE A 169 10.84 -0.18 -2.24
C ILE A 169 10.03 0.54 -3.33
N GLU A 170 8.71 0.68 -3.18
CA GLU A 170 7.87 1.46 -4.12
C GLU A 170 8.14 2.96 -3.97
N ARG A 171 8.27 3.47 -2.73
CA ARG A 171 8.65 4.87 -2.49
C ARG A 171 10.04 5.17 -3.05
N SER A 172 11.02 4.29 -2.80
CA SER A 172 12.36 4.48 -3.32
C SER A 172 12.40 4.37 -4.84
N SER A 173 11.53 3.56 -5.46
CA SER A 173 11.36 3.52 -6.92
C SER A 173 10.92 4.87 -7.47
N VAL A 174 9.97 5.53 -6.80
CA VAL A 174 9.50 6.88 -7.17
C VAL A 174 10.64 7.89 -7.11
N ILE A 175 11.42 7.90 -6.03
CA ILE A 175 12.51 8.87 -5.81
C ILE A 175 13.68 8.62 -6.76
N TYR A 176 13.98 7.35 -7.03
CA TYR A 176 15.07 6.95 -7.90
C TYR A 176 14.71 7.11 -9.39
N GLY A 177 13.42 7.07 -9.73
CA GLY A 177 12.93 7.15 -11.11
C GLY A 177 13.01 5.83 -11.88
N TYR A 178 13.11 4.71 -11.18
CA TYR A 178 13.20 3.36 -11.75
C TYR A 178 12.28 2.38 -11.01
N HIS A 179 11.65 1.45 -11.72
CA HIS A 179 10.80 0.43 -11.10
C HIS A 179 11.64 -0.73 -10.51
N LEU A 180 12.17 -0.55 -9.29
CA LEU A 180 13.09 -1.50 -8.63
C LEU A 180 12.53 -2.93 -8.53
N LYS A 181 11.22 -3.08 -8.24
CA LYS A 181 10.54 -4.40 -8.21
C LYS A 181 10.45 -5.10 -9.56
N GLU A 182 10.62 -4.35 -10.64
CA GLU A 182 10.67 -4.85 -12.01
C GLU A 182 12.12 -5.05 -12.48
N GLN A 183 13.10 -4.97 -11.56
CA GLN A 183 14.54 -5.06 -11.80
C GLN A 183 15.10 -3.92 -12.67
N GLU A 184 14.44 -2.76 -12.67
CA GLU A 184 14.99 -1.55 -13.27
C GLU A 184 15.89 -0.80 -12.28
N GLY A 185 16.95 -0.16 -12.78
CA GLY A 185 17.93 0.59 -11.98
C GLY A 185 19.21 -0.19 -11.68
N ASP A 186 20.07 0.37 -10.83
CA ASP A 186 21.34 -0.25 -10.47
C ASP A 186 21.13 -1.47 -9.55
N ILE A 187 21.86 -2.55 -9.84
CA ILE A 187 21.77 -3.82 -9.11
C ILE A 187 22.13 -3.66 -7.62
N ARG A 188 22.96 -2.68 -7.27
CA ARG A 188 23.36 -2.42 -5.88
C ARG A 188 22.21 -1.84 -5.04
N VAL A 189 21.38 -0.99 -5.65
CA VAL A 189 20.15 -0.49 -5.01
C VAL A 189 19.17 -1.63 -4.77
N ILE A 190 19.02 -2.53 -5.75
CA ILE A 190 18.17 -3.73 -5.62
C ILE A 190 18.74 -4.69 -4.55
N SER A 191 20.07 -4.82 -4.49
CA SER A 191 20.76 -5.67 -3.52
C SER A 191 20.55 -5.19 -2.08
N TYR A 192 20.62 -3.88 -1.82
CA TYR A 192 20.25 -3.30 -0.52
C TYR A 192 18.85 -3.73 -0.09
N PHE A 193 17.85 -3.64 -0.98
CA PHE A 193 16.49 -4.04 -0.66
C PHE A 193 16.36 -5.55 -0.41
N LYS A 194 17.13 -6.37 -1.12
CA LYS A 194 17.19 -7.81 -0.87
C LYS A 194 17.75 -8.11 0.53
N SER A 195 18.88 -7.51 0.89
CA SER A 195 19.49 -7.64 2.21
C SER A 195 18.57 -7.13 3.34
N LEU A 196 17.88 -6.02 3.11
CA LEU A 196 16.89 -5.49 4.05
C LEU A 196 15.74 -6.49 4.29
N SER A 197 15.27 -7.14 3.22
CA SER A 197 14.23 -8.16 3.34
C SER A 197 14.69 -9.38 4.14
N ASP A 198 15.93 -9.82 3.94
CA ASP A 198 16.50 -10.95 4.67
C ASP A 198 16.64 -10.63 6.16
N ILE A 199 17.07 -9.40 6.49
CA ILE A 199 17.13 -8.92 7.88
C ILE A 199 15.73 -8.87 8.52
N PHE A 200 14.73 -8.36 7.80
CA PHE A 200 13.35 -8.36 8.26
C PHE A 200 12.82 -9.77 8.51
N TYR A 201 13.14 -10.72 7.64
CA TYR A 201 12.76 -12.11 7.83
C TYR A 201 13.37 -12.74 9.10
N GLU A 202 14.63 -12.44 9.41
CA GLU A 202 15.26 -12.88 10.67
C GLU A 202 14.49 -12.35 11.89
N ILE A 203 14.17 -11.06 11.88
CA ILE A 203 13.39 -10.40 12.95
C ILE A 203 12.00 -11.02 13.09
N GLU A 204 11.28 -11.23 11.98
CA GLU A 204 9.96 -11.87 11.97
C GLU A 204 10.00 -13.29 12.52
N SER A 205 11.13 -13.97 12.35
CA SER A 205 11.35 -15.31 12.86
C SER A 205 11.83 -15.33 14.33
N GLY A 206 11.87 -14.18 15.01
CA GLY A 206 12.33 -14.06 16.38
C GLY A 206 13.84 -14.22 16.55
N ARG A 207 14.62 -14.16 15.46
CA ARG A 207 16.09 -14.21 15.48
C ARG A 207 16.66 -12.79 15.45
N ASN A 208 17.80 -12.60 16.08
CA ASN A 208 18.53 -11.33 15.99
C ASN A 208 19.52 -11.42 14.81
N PRO A 209 19.45 -10.52 13.82
CA PRO A 209 20.46 -10.47 12.78
C PRO A 209 21.85 -10.26 13.39
N ASP A 210 22.84 -11.01 12.90
CA ASP A 210 24.23 -10.87 13.30
C ASP A 210 24.76 -9.45 13.05
N GLU A 211 25.70 -8.98 13.87
CA GLU A 211 26.27 -7.63 13.79
C GLU A 211 26.87 -7.35 12.42
N ARG A 212 27.55 -8.34 11.82
CA ARG A 212 28.15 -8.18 10.48
C ARG A 212 27.08 -7.94 9.41
N ARG A 213 25.92 -8.59 9.50
CA ARG A 213 24.82 -8.38 8.55
C ARG A 213 24.25 -6.98 8.65
N LYS A 214 24.15 -6.43 9.87
CA LYS A 214 23.69 -5.05 10.11
C LYS A 214 24.67 -4.03 9.52
N ILE A 215 25.96 -4.20 9.80
CA ILE A 215 27.02 -3.34 9.24
C ILE A 215 27.02 -3.39 7.71
N ASN A 216 26.94 -4.59 7.12
CA ASN A 216 26.88 -4.73 5.66
C ASN A 216 25.64 -4.05 5.07
N LEU A 217 24.47 -4.16 5.72
CA LEU A 217 23.26 -3.46 5.28
C LEU A 217 23.46 -1.94 5.28
N ASP A 218 24.09 -1.39 6.32
CA ASP A 218 24.34 0.05 6.41
C ASP A 218 25.33 0.53 5.34
N MET A 219 26.34 -0.28 5.00
CA MET A 219 27.24 0.01 3.88
C MET A 219 26.51 -0.04 2.52
N GLU A 220 25.73 -1.10 2.27
CA GLU A 220 24.91 -1.22 1.05
C GLU A 220 23.91 -0.06 0.92
N ARG A 221 23.37 0.42 2.05
CA ARG A 221 22.50 1.59 2.11
C ARG A 221 23.21 2.85 1.66
N GLU A 222 24.42 3.11 2.16
CA GLU A 222 25.20 4.29 1.79
C GLU A 222 25.52 4.29 0.30
N GLU A 223 25.99 3.16 -0.24
CA GLU A 223 26.25 3.00 -1.67
C GLU A 223 24.98 3.18 -2.52
N ALA A 224 23.88 2.54 -2.12
CA ALA A 224 22.60 2.67 -2.81
C ALA A 224 22.08 4.12 -2.78
N GLN A 225 22.29 4.84 -1.68
CA GLN A 225 21.90 6.24 -1.54
C GLN A 225 22.70 7.15 -2.48
N GLU A 226 24.02 6.97 -2.57
CA GLU A 226 24.88 7.71 -3.50
C GLU A 226 24.44 7.49 -4.96
N ILE A 227 24.12 6.25 -5.33
CA ILE A 227 23.63 5.92 -6.67
C ILE A 227 22.29 6.60 -6.96
N ILE A 228 21.38 6.60 -5.98
CA ILE A 228 20.07 7.26 -6.13
C ILE A 228 20.27 8.77 -6.33
N TYR A 229 21.14 9.41 -5.56
CA TYR A 229 21.41 10.85 -5.66
C TYR A 229 22.16 11.26 -6.94
N ALA A 230 22.99 10.37 -7.48
CA ALA A 230 23.70 10.63 -8.73
C ALA A 230 22.84 10.39 -9.99
N SER A 231 21.67 9.77 -9.86
CA SER A 231 20.79 9.46 -11.00
C SER A 231 20.27 10.72 -11.70
N ASP A 232 20.26 10.72 -13.02
CA ASP A 232 19.69 11.79 -13.85
C ASP A 232 18.15 11.81 -13.83
N ARG A 233 17.54 10.69 -13.45
CA ARG A 233 16.10 10.54 -13.21
C ARG A 233 15.69 10.92 -11.81
N HIS A 234 16.67 11.17 -10.95
CA HIS A 234 16.43 11.72 -9.63
C HIS A 234 15.93 13.17 -9.75
N ARG A 235 14.62 13.36 -9.60
CA ARG A 235 13.97 14.68 -9.79
C ARG A 235 13.11 15.14 -8.63
N ILE A 236 12.97 14.33 -7.59
CA ILE A 236 12.08 14.60 -6.47
C ILE A 236 12.91 15.15 -5.31
N PHE A 237 13.25 16.43 -5.38
CA PHE A 237 13.98 17.12 -4.30
C PHE A 237 13.06 17.57 -3.16
N ASP A 238 11.81 17.92 -3.49
CA ASP A 238 10.79 18.39 -2.55
C ASP A 238 9.42 17.75 -2.87
N SER A 239 9.17 16.53 -2.38
CA SER A 239 7.82 15.98 -2.36
C SER A 239 7.03 16.65 -1.24
N TYR A 240 5.90 17.28 -1.58
CA TYR A 240 4.96 17.80 -0.60
C TYR A 240 3.74 16.87 -0.55
N VAL A 241 3.41 16.39 0.66
CA VAL A 241 2.09 15.81 0.92
C VAL A 241 1.09 16.95 0.85
N ASN A 242 0.20 16.94 -0.15
CA ASN A 242 -0.86 17.92 -0.22
C ASN A 242 -1.88 17.68 0.91
N GLU A 243 -1.60 18.28 2.08
CA GLU A 243 -2.39 18.14 3.30
C GLU A 243 -3.85 18.56 3.12
N ASP A 244 -4.15 19.46 2.18
CA ASP A 244 -5.53 19.89 1.90
C ASP A 244 -6.30 18.83 1.10
N VAL A 245 -5.64 18.16 0.14
CA VAL A 245 -6.20 17.00 -0.58
C VAL A 245 -6.37 15.82 0.39
N VAL A 246 -5.40 15.61 1.29
CA VAL A 246 -5.51 14.60 2.35
C VAL A 246 -6.63 14.93 3.34
N ARG A 247 -6.86 16.21 3.65
CA ARG A 247 -7.91 16.65 4.57
C ARG A 247 -9.30 16.50 3.96
N THR A 248 -9.48 16.88 2.69
CA THR A 248 -10.74 16.68 1.96
C THR A 248 -11.07 15.20 1.83
N LEU A 249 -10.07 14.38 1.52
CA LEU A 249 -10.20 12.93 1.52
C LEU A 249 -10.69 12.38 2.88
N LYS A 250 -10.11 12.86 3.99
CA LYS A 250 -10.51 12.45 5.36
C LYS A 250 -11.90 12.95 5.75
N SER A 251 -12.42 13.98 5.09
CA SER A 251 -13.73 14.59 5.39
C SER A 251 -14.90 13.87 4.72
N VAL A 252 -14.63 13.04 3.70
CA VAL A 252 -15.65 12.16 3.13
C VAL A 252 -16.02 11.11 4.17
N LYS A 253 -17.19 11.28 4.78
CA LYS A 253 -17.82 10.20 5.53
C LYS A 253 -18.21 9.12 4.53
N SER A 254 -17.60 7.95 4.63
CA SER A 254 -18.09 6.73 3.99
C SER A 254 -19.57 6.58 4.35
N GLY A 255 -20.44 6.84 3.39
CA GLY A 255 -21.88 6.92 3.57
C GLY A 255 -22.46 5.53 3.70
N GLY A 256 -22.16 4.84 4.81
CA GLY A 256 -22.69 3.53 5.16
C GLY A 256 -21.77 2.37 4.83
N GLY A 257 -20.79 2.09 5.71
CA GLY A 257 -20.21 0.77 6.05
C GLY A 257 -19.80 -0.23 4.96
N GLY A 258 -19.88 0.13 3.68
CA GLY A 258 -19.71 -0.76 2.53
C GLY A 258 -18.39 -0.51 1.80
N LEU A 259 -18.01 -1.47 0.96
CA LEU A 259 -16.87 -1.35 0.07
C LEU A 259 -17.09 -0.22 -0.95
N GLU A 260 -16.24 0.81 -0.92
CA GLU A 260 -16.20 1.91 -1.88
C GLU A 260 -14.94 1.80 -2.75
N ASN A 261 -15.00 2.26 -4.00
CA ASN A 261 -13.83 2.35 -4.87
C ASN A 261 -13.28 3.76 -4.84
N TRP A 262 -11.97 3.89 -4.73
CA TRP A 262 -11.24 5.14 -4.66
C TRP A 262 -10.30 5.20 -5.86
N ILE A 263 -10.44 6.24 -6.68
CA ILE A 263 -9.47 6.59 -7.70
C ILE A 263 -8.48 7.55 -7.07
N ILE A 264 -7.19 7.22 -7.13
CA ILE A 264 -6.09 8.05 -6.61
C ILE A 264 -5.16 8.40 -7.77
N VAL A 265 -4.79 9.68 -7.86
CA VAL A 265 -3.84 10.19 -8.84
C VAL A 265 -2.57 10.61 -8.13
N PHE A 266 -1.47 10.01 -8.54
CA PHE A 266 -0.13 10.27 -8.03
C PHE A 266 0.80 10.73 -9.15
N ASN A 267 1.66 11.71 -8.89
CA ASN A 267 2.60 12.23 -9.89
C ASN A 267 4.02 11.82 -9.51
N TRP A 268 4.66 10.97 -10.33
CA TRP A 268 6.04 10.53 -10.11
C TRP A 268 7.06 11.65 -10.31
N ASN A 269 6.77 12.69 -11.11
CA ASN A 269 7.71 13.80 -11.29
C ASN A 269 7.92 14.61 -10.00
N THR A 270 6.88 14.72 -9.17
CA THR A 270 6.89 15.50 -7.94
C THR A 270 6.80 14.63 -6.69
N GLY A 271 6.60 13.32 -6.84
CA GLY A 271 6.32 12.39 -5.74
C GLY A 271 5.07 12.76 -4.95
N ALA A 272 4.10 13.45 -5.56
CA ALA A 272 2.99 14.06 -4.85
C ALA A 272 1.66 13.33 -5.12
N PHE A 273 0.84 13.26 -4.07
CA PHE A 273 -0.58 12.94 -4.18
C PHE A 273 -1.31 14.14 -4.78
N VAL A 274 -1.90 13.97 -5.97
CA VAL A 274 -2.46 15.07 -6.77
C VAL A 274 -3.94 15.27 -6.45
N THR A 275 -4.73 14.21 -6.62
CA THR A 275 -6.18 14.26 -6.45
C THR A 275 -6.74 12.84 -6.26
N TRP A 276 -8.01 12.76 -5.87
CA TRP A 276 -8.74 11.52 -5.70
C TRP A 276 -10.22 11.70 -6.07
N ASP A 277 -10.91 10.59 -6.30
CA ASP A 277 -12.37 10.53 -6.43
C ASP A 277 -12.91 9.27 -5.76
N ALA A 278 -14.09 9.38 -5.16
CA ALA A 278 -14.84 8.24 -4.64
C ALA A 278 -15.86 7.80 -5.69
N VAL A 279 -15.84 6.52 -6.02
CA VAL A 279 -16.71 5.94 -7.03
C VAL A 279 -17.47 4.76 -6.46
N GLY A 280 -18.75 4.68 -6.83
CA GLY A 280 -19.62 3.60 -6.39
C GLY A 280 -19.18 2.22 -6.88
N ARG A 281 -19.98 1.21 -6.51
CA ARG A 281 -19.74 -0.19 -6.89
C ARG A 281 -20.26 -0.57 -8.27
N ASN A 282 -20.97 0.32 -8.96
CA ASN A 282 -21.41 0.05 -10.32
C ASN A 282 -20.17 -0.06 -11.22
N ALA A 283 -19.89 -1.27 -11.72
CA ALA A 283 -18.66 -1.55 -12.44
C ALA A 283 -18.50 -0.73 -13.73
N ASP A 284 -19.61 -0.48 -14.45
CA ASP A 284 -19.58 0.29 -15.69
C ASP A 284 -19.29 1.77 -15.43
N GLU A 285 -19.92 2.35 -14.41
CA GLU A 285 -19.66 3.74 -13.99
C GLU A 285 -18.25 3.90 -13.43
N ALA A 286 -17.83 2.98 -12.56
CA ALA A 286 -16.49 2.97 -11.97
C ALA A 286 -15.41 2.88 -13.04
N ASN A 287 -15.58 1.98 -14.01
CA ASN A 287 -14.64 1.85 -15.11
C ASN A 287 -14.63 3.09 -16.01
N ARG A 288 -15.79 3.68 -16.32
CA ARG A 288 -15.86 4.89 -17.15
C ARG A 288 -15.09 6.04 -16.52
N LYS A 289 -15.33 6.31 -15.23
CA LYS A 289 -14.55 7.31 -14.48
C LYS A 289 -13.08 6.95 -14.46
N TYR A 290 -12.73 5.68 -14.23
CA TYR A 290 -11.32 5.29 -14.17
C TYR A 290 -10.56 5.54 -15.48
N VAL A 291 -11.18 5.19 -16.61
CA VAL A 291 -10.63 5.49 -17.95
C VAL A 291 -10.54 6.99 -18.21
N GLU A 292 -11.51 7.78 -17.75
CA GLU A 292 -11.47 9.24 -17.85
C GLU A 292 -10.26 9.81 -17.09
N TYR A 293 -10.03 9.37 -15.84
CA TYR A 293 -8.85 9.77 -15.08
C TYR A 293 -7.54 9.32 -15.73
N GLU A 294 -7.48 8.08 -16.27
CA GLU A 294 -6.29 7.60 -17.01
C GLU A 294 -6.00 8.45 -18.27
N ARG A 295 -7.03 8.99 -18.93
CA ARG A 295 -6.87 9.92 -20.07
C ARG A 295 -6.44 11.32 -19.63
N GLN A 296 -6.99 11.84 -18.54
CA GLN A 296 -6.63 13.15 -17.99
C GLN A 296 -5.22 13.17 -17.40
N PHE A 297 -4.79 12.05 -16.82
CA PHE A 297 -3.50 11.88 -16.14
C PHE A 297 -2.70 10.73 -16.79
N PRO A 298 -2.16 10.95 -18.00
CA PRO A 298 -1.51 9.91 -18.79
C PRO A 298 -0.20 9.43 -18.16
N ALA A 299 0.08 8.14 -18.30
CA ALA A 299 1.28 7.51 -17.74
C ALA A 299 2.57 7.99 -18.40
N GLU A 300 2.51 8.41 -19.66
CA GLU A 300 3.60 8.98 -20.44
C GLU A 300 4.10 10.32 -19.85
N GLN A 301 3.25 11.01 -19.08
CA GLN A 301 3.60 12.21 -18.32
C GLN A 301 4.00 11.89 -16.87
N ASN A 302 4.27 10.62 -16.56
CA ASN A 302 4.61 10.10 -15.23
C ASN A 302 3.50 10.27 -14.19
N PHE A 303 2.23 10.23 -14.62
CA PHE A 303 1.11 10.07 -13.70
C PHE A 303 0.78 8.59 -13.44
N GLU A 304 0.32 8.33 -12.24
CA GLU A 304 -0.15 7.04 -11.79
C GLU A 304 -1.58 7.17 -11.28
N VAL A 305 -2.51 6.61 -12.05
CA VAL A 305 -3.92 6.51 -11.66
C VAL A 305 -4.20 5.09 -11.16
N VAL A 306 -4.62 4.97 -9.91
CA VAL A 306 -4.89 3.68 -9.26
C VAL A 306 -6.32 3.62 -8.73
N MET A 307 -6.99 2.50 -8.96
CA MET A 307 -8.28 2.20 -8.34
C MET A 307 -8.09 1.22 -7.19
N ILE A 308 -8.48 1.64 -5.99
CA ILE A 308 -8.37 0.86 -4.75
C ILE A 308 -9.75 0.77 -4.12
N GLY A 309 -10.22 -0.42 -3.76
CA GLY A 309 -11.47 -0.57 -3.03
C GLY A 309 -11.21 -0.89 -1.56
N SER A 310 -11.89 -0.20 -0.66
CA SER A 310 -11.88 -0.50 0.78
C SER A 310 -13.13 0.05 1.47
N SER A 311 -13.41 -0.42 2.67
CA SER A 311 -14.55 0.04 3.48
C SER A 311 -14.36 1.44 4.05
N ASP A 312 -13.11 1.87 4.17
CA ASP A 312 -12.77 3.19 4.69
C ASP A 312 -11.42 3.66 4.12
N ILE A 313 -11.21 4.97 4.16
CA ILE A 313 -9.99 5.55 3.61
C ILE A 313 -8.74 5.35 4.46
N ALA A 314 -8.89 5.16 5.78
CA ALA A 314 -7.76 4.86 6.64
C ALA A 314 -7.12 3.52 6.22
N THR A 315 -7.93 2.53 5.86
CA THR A 315 -7.48 1.24 5.32
C THR A 315 -6.76 1.39 3.99
N VAL A 316 -7.20 2.28 3.10
CA VAL A 316 -6.47 2.60 1.86
C VAL A 316 -5.08 3.17 2.19
N ARG A 317 -4.99 4.09 3.16
CA ARG A 317 -3.70 4.65 3.62
C ARG A 317 -2.79 3.60 4.23
N GLN A 318 -3.33 2.63 4.97
CA GLN A 318 -2.55 1.54 5.56
C GLN A 318 -2.04 0.57 4.49
N THR A 319 -2.88 0.28 3.49
CA THR A 319 -2.58 -0.75 2.47
C THR A 319 -1.79 -0.22 1.26
N HIS A 320 -1.82 1.09 0.99
CA HIS A 320 -1.22 1.72 -0.21
C HIS A 320 -0.65 3.10 0.12
N SER A 321 0.08 3.18 1.24
CA SER A 321 0.65 4.39 1.81
C SER A 321 1.59 5.18 0.88
N HIS A 322 2.26 4.53 -0.08
CA HIS A 322 3.20 5.18 -1.01
C HIS A 322 2.53 6.21 -1.95
N TYR A 323 1.21 6.13 -2.18
CA TYR A 323 0.50 7.11 -3.00
C TYR A 323 0.14 8.40 -2.28
N PHE A 324 0.31 8.46 -0.96
CA PHE A 324 -0.08 9.63 -0.16
C PHE A 324 1.07 10.64 0.01
N GLY A 325 2.09 10.55 -0.84
CA GLY A 325 3.26 11.42 -0.84
C GLY A 325 4.43 10.88 -0.01
N ILE A 326 5.56 11.58 -0.11
CA ILE A 326 6.84 11.18 0.47
C ILE A 326 7.21 12.26 1.48
N GLU A 327 6.98 11.99 2.77
CA GLU A 327 7.03 13.03 3.81
C GLU A 327 8.42 13.65 4.02
N LYS A 328 9.53 12.93 3.76
CA LYS A 328 10.90 13.46 3.85
C LYS A 328 11.89 12.70 2.96
N PHE A 329 12.68 13.46 2.21
CA PHE A 329 13.74 12.98 1.32
C PHE A 329 15.02 12.53 2.06
N GLU A 330 15.30 13.08 3.24
CA GLU A 330 16.52 12.77 4.00
C GLU A 330 16.57 11.34 4.56
N ASN A 331 15.49 10.54 4.38
CA ASN A 331 15.37 9.15 4.84
C ASN A 331 14.89 8.21 3.70
N ILE A 332 15.35 8.40 2.46
CA ILE A 332 14.95 7.56 1.30
C ILE A 332 15.21 6.08 1.57
N LEU A 333 16.40 5.79 2.09
CA LEU A 333 16.81 4.47 2.53
C LEU A 333 17.08 4.56 4.03
N GLU A 334 16.36 3.75 4.78
CA GLU A 334 16.46 3.73 6.22
C GLU A 334 17.62 2.81 6.63
N ASN A 335 18.44 3.25 7.58
CA ASN A 335 19.40 2.35 8.24
C ASN A 335 18.66 1.31 9.10
N PHE A 336 19.38 0.35 9.67
CA PHE A 336 18.74 -0.70 10.47
C PHE A 336 17.85 -0.12 11.59
N ASP A 337 18.39 0.78 12.41
CA ASP A 337 17.66 1.36 13.54
C ASP A 337 16.48 2.24 13.11
N GLN A 338 16.62 2.98 12.01
CA GLN A 338 15.54 3.73 11.37
C GLN A 338 14.48 2.83 10.77
N SER A 339 14.85 1.66 10.24
CA SER A 339 13.91 0.66 9.74
C SER A 339 13.13 0.06 10.91
N ILE A 340 13.79 -0.24 12.03
CA ILE A 340 13.11 -0.70 13.26
C ILE A 340 12.25 0.39 13.87
N ALA A 341 12.74 1.64 13.94
CA ALA A 341 11.99 2.78 14.43
C ALA A 341 10.85 3.16 13.48
N GLY A 342 11.02 3.01 12.17
CA GLY A 342 10.02 3.20 11.12
C GLY A 342 8.95 2.12 11.17
N LEU A 343 9.35 0.88 11.42
CA LEU A 343 8.47 -0.23 11.75
C LEU A 343 7.69 0.09 13.02
N LYS A 344 8.30 0.42 14.16
CA LYS A 344 7.56 0.81 15.38
C LYS A 344 6.68 2.05 15.15
N SER A 345 7.20 3.06 14.46
CA SER A 345 6.53 4.35 14.32
C SER A 345 5.41 4.40 13.30
N ARG A 346 5.52 3.69 12.16
CA ARG A 346 4.44 3.51 11.17
C ARG A 346 3.56 2.30 11.55
N MET A 347 4.13 1.42 12.36
CA MET A 347 3.60 0.43 13.31
C MET A 347 2.29 0.76 14.00
N ASP A 348 2.42 1.68 14.95
CA ASP A 348 1.48 1.68 16.06
C ASP A 348 0.57 2.89 16.01
N ILE A 349 1.00 3.97 15.35
CA ILE A 349 0.32 5.25 15.40
C ILE A 349 0.17 5.87 14.01
N ASP A 350 -1.00 6.43 13.73
CA ASP A 350 -1.28 7.13 12.47
C ASP A 350 -0.65 8.54 12.44
N VAL A 351 -0.73 9.22 11.30
CA VAL A 351 -0.16 10.57 11.13
C VAL A 351 -0.76 11.56 12.15
N GLY A 352 -2.06 11.43 12.46
CA GLY A 352 -2.70 12.28 13.47
C GLY A 352 -2.13 12.06 14.87
N SER A 353 -1.83 10.83 15.23
CA SER A 353 -1.19 10.48 16.51
C SER A 353 0.21 11.07 16.62
N ARG A 354 1.01 11.02 15.54
CA ARG A 354 2.33 11.68 15.50
C ARG A 354 2.22 13.19 15.64
N GLN A 355 1.24 13.81 14.97
CA GLN A 355 0.99 15.25 15.08
C GLN A 355 0.63 15.63 16.53
N ILE A 356 -0.21 14.84 17.20
CA ILE A 356 -0.55 15.03 18.62
C ILE A 356 0.69 14.89 19.52
N LEU A 357 1.46 13.81 19.37
CA LEU A 357 2.69 13.60 20.16
C LEU A 357 3.69 14.74 19.95
N SER A 358 3.88 15.18 18.70
CA SER A 358 4.80 16.28 18.34
C SER A 358 4.36 17.61 18.96
N LEU A 359 3.05 17.89 18.93
CA LEU A 359 2.47 19.08 19.56
C LEU A 359 2.68 19.09 21.07
N LEU A 360 2.39 17.97 21.74
CA LEU A 360 2.58 17.85 23.18
C LEU A 360 4.06 17.96 23.57
N LYS A 361 4.97 17.35 22.79
CA LYS A 361 6.44 17.43 23.00
C LYS A 361 6.93 18.87 22.84
N ARG A 362 6.58 19.53 21.74
CA ARG A 362 6.97 20.92 21.44
C ARG A 362 6.48 21.90 22.50
N LYS A 363 5.27 21.69 23.04
CA LYS A 363 4.68 22.50 24.11
C LYS A 363 5.09 22.04 25.52
N LYS A 364 5.92 21.00 25.62
CA LYS A 364 6.47 20.43 26.87
C LYS A 364 5.39 19.93 27.84
N TYR A 365 4.32 19.32 27.34
CA TYR A 365 3.30 18.65 28.16
C TYR A 365 3.73 17.22 28.48
N TRP A 366 4.31 17.01 29.66
CA TRP A 366 4.85 15.73 30.13
C TRP A 366 4.41 15.46 31.57
N GLY A 367 4.02 14.22 31.87
CA GLY A 367 3.67 13.81 33.23
C GLY A 367 2.57 14.67 33.86
N THR A 368 2.88 15.38 34.94
CA THR A 368 1.95 16.26 35.66
C THR A 368 1.57 17.53 34.90
N LYS A 369 2.37 17.93 33.89
CA LYS A 369 2.06 19.08 33.04
C LYS A 369 1.20 18.63 31.86
N SER A 370 -0.11 18.85 31.96
CA SER A 370 -1.12 18.37 31.03
C SER A 370 -1.92 19.52 30.38
N ILE A 371 -2.72 19.18 29.38
CA ILE A 371 -3.60 20.10 28.65
C ILE A 371 -4.99 19.48 28.50
N SER A 372 -6.07 20.26 28.58
CA SER A 372 -7.40 19.70 28.32
C SER A 372 -7.52 19.21 26.87
N ILE A 373 -8.28 18.14 26.67
CA ILE A 373 -8.53 17.57 25.34
C ILE A 373 -9.19 18.59 24.43
N ASP A 374 -10.14 19.38 24.94
CA ASP A 374 -10.80 20.44 24.18
C ASP A 374 -9.84 21.53 23.73
N THR A 375 -8.93 21.99 24.60
CA THR A 375 -7.94 22.99 24.20
C THR A 375 -6.95 22.41 23.20
N LEU A 376 -6.51 21.16 23.39
CA LEU A 376 -5.64 20.48 22.45
C LEU A 376 -6.30 20.37 21.07
N ARG A 377 -7.55 19.87 21.01
CA ARG A 377 -8.35 19.72 19.78
C ARG A 377 -8.63 21.06 19.11
N ASN A 378 -9.22 21.99 19.85
CA ASN A 378 -9.81 23.21 19.31
C ASN A 378 -8.81 24.35 19.16
N HIS A 379 -7.56 24.24 19.60
CA HIS A 379 -6.57 25.32 19.44
C HIS A 379 -5.24 24.86 18.86
N PHE A 380 -4.73 23.70 19.28
CA PHE A 380 -3.38 23.26 18.90
C PHE A 380 -3.38 22.20 17.80
N ALA A 381 -4.40 21.36 17.74
CA ALA A 381 -4.53 20.22 16.83
C ALA A 381 -5.68 20.40 15.83
N ARG A 382 -6.08 21.64 15.49
CA ARG A 382 -7.20 21.92 14.56
C ARG A 382 -7.06 21.24 13.19
N GLY A 383 -5.83 20.96 12.75
CA GLY A 383 -5.54 20.27 11.49
C GLY A 383 -5.58 18.74 11.57
N VAL A 384 -5.72 18.16 12.77
CA VAL A 384 -5.70 16.72 13.00
C VAL A 384 -7.13 16.16 12.88
N VAL A 385 -7.55 15.74 11.69
CA VAL A 385 -8.92 15.25 11.45
C VAL A 385 -9.22 13.94 12.18
N THR A 386 -8.22 13.07 12.34
CA THR A 386 -8.34 11.79 13.07
C THR A 386 -8.19 11.98 14.59
N PHE A 387 -8.33 13.20 15.12
CA PHE A 387 -7.95 13.52 16.50
C PHE A 387 -8.47 12.51 17.52
N ASP A 388 -9.75 12.16 17.48
CA ASP A 388 -10.36 11.22 18.43
C ASP A 388 -9.79 9.80 18.31
N SER A 389 -9.70 9.24 17.09
CA SER A 389 -9.15 7.89 16.87
C SER A 389 -7.64 7.82 17.12
N SER A 390 -6.91 8.87 16.74
CA SER A 390 -5.49 9.04 17.02
C SER A 390 -5.22 9.15 18.52
N LEU A 391 -5.97 9.97 19.24
CA LEU A 391 -5.84 10.11 20.69
C LEU A 391 -6.17 8.81 21.42
N GLN A 392 -7.19 8.08 20.95
CA GLN A 392 -7.53 6.76 21.45
C GLN A 392 -6.39 5.75 21.22
N THR A 393 -5.80 5.73 20.02
CA THR A 393 -4.65 4.88 19.69
C THR A 393 -3.45 5.19 20.62
N LEU A 394 -3.15 6.47 20.83
CA LEU A 394 -2.08 6.90 21.74
C LEU A 394 -2.33 6.48 23.19
N ARG A 395 -3.61 6.45 23.61
CA ARG A 395 -4.02 6.01 24.94
C ARG A 395 -3.85 4.50 25.11
N GLU A 396 -4.25 3.72 24.11
CA GLU A 396 -4.11 2.26 24.09
C GLU A 396 -2.64 1.82 24.15
N LEU A 397 -1.75 2.57 23.51
CA LEU A 397 -0.31 2.34 23.53
C LEU A 397 0.39 2.94 24.75
N GLU A 398 -0.36 3.57 25.67
CA GLU A 398 0.16 4.23 26.88
C GLU A 398 1.17 5.36 26.60
N LEU A 399 1.22 5.88 25.37
CA LEU A 399 2.12 6.97 24.96
C LEU A 399 1.66 8.32 25.51
N ILE A 400 0.37 8.43 25.85
CA ILE A 400 -0.21 9.55 26.57
C ILE A 400 -0.83 9.09 27.89
N SER A 401 -0.82 9.97 28.89
CA SER A 401 -1.55 9.81 30.14
C SER A 401 -2.80 10.70 30.10
N VAL A 402 -3.96 10.13 30.45
CA VAL A 402 -5.24 10.86 30.51
C VAL A 402 -5.85 10.61 31.89
N GLU A 403 -6.10 11.68 32.64
CA GLU A 403 -6.79 11.56 33.94
C GLU A 403 -8.30 11.32 33.73
N GLY A 404 -8.73 10.05 33.70
CA GLY A 404 -10.13 9.70 33.46
C GLY A 404 -10.51 9.64 31.97
N ALA A 405 -11.80 9.61 31.64
CA ALA A 405 -12.26 9.42 30.25
C ALA A 405 -12.07 10.65 29.36
N GLN A 406 -12.18 11.85 29.93
CA GLN A 406 -12.17 13.17 29.24
C GLN A 406 -11.20 14.16 29.89
N GLY A 407 -10.38 13.73 30.85
CA GLY A 407 -9.51 14.65 31.58
C GLY A 407 -8.29 15.09 30.79
N PRO A 408 -7.46 15.94 31.39
CA PRO A 408 -6.33 16.53 30.71
C PRO A 408 -5.29 15.47 30.32
N VAL A 409 -4.65 15.70 29.17
CA VAL A 409 -3.71 14.79 28.52
C VAL A 409 -2.28 15.31 28.62
N SER A 410 -1.34 14.41 28.82
CA SER A 410 0.11 14.68 28.77
C SER A 410 0.87 13.50 28.16
N LEU A 411 2.12 13.73 27.76
CA LEU A 411 3.01 12.64 27.34
C LEU A 411 3.42 11.77 28.54
N SER A 412 3.45 10.46 28.32
CA SER A 412 3.84 9.48 29.34
C SER A 412 5.34 9.53 29.60
N LEU A 413 5.74 9.87 30.84
CA LEU A 413 7.15 9.87 31.25
C LEU A 413 7.76 8.45 31.19
N LYS A 414 6.96 7.41 31.44
CA LYS A 414 7.41 6.01 31.39
C LYS A 414 7.77 5.56 29.96
N ARG A 415 7.14 6.18 28.96
CA ARG A 415 7.32 5.85 27.53
C ARG A 415 8.15 6.89 26.79
N LYS A 416 8.91 7.74 27.49
CA LYS A 416 9.63 8.87 26.89
C LYS A 416 10.53 8.48 25.72
N ALA A 417 11.37 7.45 25.88
CA ALA A 417 12.25 6.98 24.82
C ALA A 417 11.47 6.45 23.60
N GLU A 418 10.32 5.83 23.83
CA GLU A 418 9.42 5.32 22.79
C GLU A 418 8.75 6.46 22.03
N ILE A 419 8.19 7.44 22.75
CA ILE A 419 7.63 8.68 22.20
C ILE A 419 8.67 9.46 21.38
N GLU A 420 9.92 9.49 21.84
CA GLU A 420 11.02 10.11 21.10
C GLU A 420 11.40 9.33 19.83
N ALA A 421 11.25 7.99 19.82
CA ALA A 421 11.44 7.19 18.62
C ALA A 421 10.28 7.37 17.60
N TYR A 422 9.08 7.75 18.04
CA TYR A 422 7.94 8.08 17.17
C TYR A 422 8.03 9.46 16.48
N LEU A 423 8.89 10.35 16.96
CA LEU A 423 8.92 11.79 16.65
C LEU A 423 10.27 12.27 16.12
#